data_AF-A0A950UVG7-F1
#
_entry.id   AF-A0A950UVG7-F1
#
_cell.length_a   1.000
_cell.length_b   1.000
_cell.length_c   1.000
_cell.angle_alpha   90.00
_cell.angle_beta   90.00
_cell.angle_gamma   90.00
#
_symmetry.space_group_name_H-M   'P 1'
#
loop_
_entity.id
_entity.type
_entity.pdbx_description
1 polymer ?
#
loop_
_entity_poly.entity_id
_entity_poly.type
_entity_poly.pdbx_seq_one_letter_code
_entity_poly.pdbx_strand_id
1 'polypeptide(L)'
;MSELKETIKVKCPRHYVMHHAERYFSVHRRDVAPGTIALKVDLSSLKLPGATQARHDVRVQHQLVGKGGEPDALSLSWDPEDKTVPRFAGMLESAQADAGNSILILEGAYEPPFALVGAAFDAVVGKRIASATLRSLLEDMREFIEKDFQTALATNLADSPKD
;
A
#
# COMPACT_ATOMS: atom_id res chain seq x y z
N MET A 1 -20.35 2.41 -2.44
CA MET A 1 -19.04 1.93 -1.98
C MET A 1 -18.69 0.71 -2.82
N SER A 2 -17.47 0.63 -3.34
CA SER A 2 -17.04 -0.47 -4.23
C SER A 2 -15.91 -1.25 -3.58
N GLU A 3 -15.98 -2.57 -3.62
CA GLU A 3 -14.92 -3.43 -3.11
C GLU A 3 -13.76 -3.53 -4.11
N LEU A 4 -12.55 -3.58 -3.57
CA LEU A 4 -11.31 -3.74 -4.29
C LEU A 4 -10.43 -4.76 -3.59
N LYS A 5 -9.70 -5.53 -4.39
CA LYS A 5 -8.72 -6.49 -3.93
C LYS A 5 -7.55 -6.48 -4.88
N GLU A 6 -6.37 -6.20 -4.35
CA GLU A 6 -5.11 -6.25 -5.09
C GLU A 6 -4.12 -7.16 -4.34
N THR A 7 -3.28 -7.87 -5.09
CA THR A 7 -2.31 -8.81 -4.51
C THR A 7 -0.96 -8.68 -5.18
N ILE A 8 0.12 -8.84 -4.41
CA ILE A 8 1.49 -8.85 -4.95
C ILE A 8 2.37 -9.86 -4.20
N LYS A 9 3.24 -10.56 -4.93
CA LYS A 9 4.27 -11.43 -4.33
C LYS A 9 5.44 -10.57 -3.84
N VAL A 10 5.97 -10.89 -2.66
CA VAL A 10 7.08 -10.19 -2.01
C VAL A 10 8.15 -11.20 -1.60
N LYS A 11 9.41 -10.89 -1.88
CA LYS A 11 10.59 -11.69 -1.47
C LYS A 11 10.95 -11.44 0.00
N CYS A 12 10.00 -11.76 0.87
CA CYS A 12 10.12 -11.67 2.31
C CYS A 12 9.32 -12.82 2.95
N PRO A 13 9.88 -13.58 3.89
CA PRO A 13 9.13 -14.57 4.66
C PRO A 13 7.92 -13.94 5.37
N ARG A 14 6.83 -14.71 5.47
CA ARG A 14 5.55 -14.23 6.02
C ARG A 14 5.68 -13.64 7.43
N HIS A 15 6.50 -14.22 8.31
CA HIS A 15 6.66 -13.75 9.69
C HIS A 15 7.38 -12.39 9.81
N TYR A 16 8.04 -11.91 8.75
CA TYR A 16 8.68 -10.59 8.75
C TYR A 16 7.86 -9.53 7.98
N VAL A 17 7.00 -9.94 7.04
CA VAL A 17 6.44 -9.03 6.03
C VAL A 17 5.57 -7.93 6.64
N MET A 18 4.78 -8.22 7.67
CA MET A 18 3.89 -7.22 8.30
C MET A 18 4.65 -6.15 9.09
N HIS A 19 5.75 -6.53 9.74
CA HIS A 19 6.62 -5.58 10.44
C HIS A 19 7.28 -4.60 9.45
N HIS A 20 7.77 -5.09 8.31
CA HIS A 20 8.32 -4.23 7.26
C HIS A 20 7.22 -3.39 6.58
N ALA A 21 6.00 -3.94 6.41
CA ALA A 21 4.86 -3.21 5.88
C ALA A 21 4.44 -2.02 6.78
N GLU A 22 4.46 -2.18 8.10
CA GLU A 22 4.21 -1.06 9.03
C GLU A 22 5.30 0.01 8.93
N ARG A 23 6.57 -0.41 8.87
CA ARG A 23 7.72 0.50 8.73
C ARG A 23 7.66 1.36 7.48
N TYR A 24 7.09 0.85 6.39
CA TYR A 24 6.87 1.62 5.15
C TYR A 24 6.21 2.97 5.44
N PHE A 25 5.11 2.97 6.21
CA PHE A 25 4.36 4.18 6.51
C PHE A 25 5.09 5.13 7.44
N SER A 26 6.00 4.63 8.29
CA SER A 26 6.86 5.48 9.12
C SER A 26 7.94 6.18 8.29
N VAL A 27 8.53 5.46 7.32
CA VAL A 27 9.60 5.99 6.45
C VAL A 27 9.08 6.94 5.37
N HIS A 28 7.88 6.68 4.85
CA HIS A 28 7.30 7.46 3.74
C HIS A 28 6.36 8.58 4.20
N ARG A 29 6.36 8.92 5.50
CA ARG A 29 5.66 10.11 5.98
C ARG A 29 6.23 11.34 5.29
N ARG A 30 5.34 12.24 4.91
CA ARG A 30 5.69 13.53 4.34
C ARG A 30 5.60 14.61 5.42
N ASP A 31 6.50 15.59 5.34
CA ASP A 31 6.55 16.72 6.27
C ASP A 31 5.44 17.77 6.05
N VAL A 32 4.53 17.51 5.10
CA VAL A 32 3.42 18.42 4.80
C VAL A 32 2.35 18.43 5.89
N ALA A 33 2.08 17.26 6.49
CA ALA A 33 1.16 17.11 7.60
C ALA A 33 1.37 15.77 8.32
N PRO A 34 1.04 15.67 9.63
CA PRO A 34 1.18 14.42 10.38
C PRO A 34 0.39 13.28 9.77
N GLY A 35 1.07 12.15 9.53
CA GLY A 35 0.45 10.93 9.00
C GLY A 35 0.14 10.98 7.50
N THR A 36 0.67 11.95 6.77
CA THR A 36 0.44 12.08 5.32
C THR A 36 1.48 11.29 4.53
N ILE A 37 1.04 10.55 3.51
CA ILE A 37 1.92 9.92 2.50
C ILE A 37 1.50 10.37 1.09
N ALA A 38 2.42 10.24 0.13
CA ALA A 38 2.09 10.44 -1.27
C ALA A 38 1.71 9.09 -1.92
N LEU A 39 0.45 8.95 -2.32
CA LEU A 39 -0.01 7.85 -3.15
C LEU A 39 0.23 8.15 -4.63
N LYS A 40 0.62 7.12 -5.37
CA LYS A 40 0.81 7.19 -6.83
C LYS A 40 -0.38 6.56 -7.54
N VAL A 41 -0.70 7.09 -8.72
CA VAL A 41 -1.65 6.50 -9.65
C VAL A 41 -0.98 6.40 -11.00
N ASP A 42 -0.80 5.17 -11.50
CA ASP A 42 -0.33 4.95 -12.87
C ASP A 42 -1.50 5.12 -13.85
N LEU A 43 -1.52 6.27 -14.53
CA LEU A 43 -2.54 6.63 -15.51
C LEU A 43 -2.31 5.95 -16.87
N SER A 44 -1.11 5.43 -17.13
CA SER A 44 -0.82 4.70 -18.37
C SER A 44 -1.67 3.42 -18.47
N SER A 45 -1.94 2.79 -17.33
CA SER A 45 -2.86 1.65 -17.20
C SER A 45 -4.31 1.98 -17.62
N LEU A 46 -4.68 3.27 -17.62
CA LEU A 46 -6.03 3.76 -17.91
C LEU A 46 -6.25 4.13 -19.38
N LYS A 47 -5.21 4.02 -20.23
CA LYS A 47 -5.24 4.42 -21.66
C LYS A 47 -5.69 5.87 -21.89
N LEU A 48 -5.43 6.76 -20.94
CA LEU A 48 -5.74 8.19 -21.06
C LEU A 48 -4.60 8.93 -21.78
N PRO A 49 -4.89 9.87 -22.70
CA PRO A 49 -3.86 10.70 -23.31
C PRO A 49 -3.34 11.74 -22.30
N GLY A 50 -2.01 11.87 -22.17
CA GLY A 50 -1.37 12.85 -21.29
C GLY A 50 -0.41 12.23 -20.28
N ALA A 51 -0.40 12.79 -19.06
CA ALA A 51 0.52 12.38 -17.98
C ALA A 51 0.41 10.89 -17.67
N THR A 52 1.55 10.23 -17.49
CA THR A 52 1.63 8.78 -17.22
C THR A 52 1.41 8.45 -15.74
N GLN A 53 1.64 9.41 -14.84
CA GLN A 53 1.49 9.22 -13.40
C GLN A 53 0.91 10.47 -12.73
N ALA A 54 0.07 10.26 -11.74
CA ALA A 54 -0.36 11.28 -10.79
C ALA A 54 0.12 10.93 -9.38
N ARG A 55 0.34 11.94 -8.54
CA ARG A 55 0.66 11.79 -7.12
C ARG A 55 -0.29 12.61 -6.30
N HIS A 56 -0.74 12.05 -5.18
CA HIS A 56 -1.67 12.72 -4.30
C HIS A 56 -1.33 12.48 -2.85
N ASP A 57 -1.53 13.50 -2.04
CA ASP A 57 -1.31 13.43 -0.60
C ASP A 57 -2.57 13.00 0.11
N VAL A 58 -2.43 11.96 0.94
CA VAL A 58 -3.53 11.45 1.74
C VAL A 58 -3.08 11.27 3.18
N ARG A 59 -4.00 11.52 4.11
CA ARG A 59 -3.77 11.20 5.51
C ARG A 59 -4.06 9.73 5.73
N VAL A 60 -3.05 8.99 6.17
CA VAL A 60 -3.13 7.55 6.42
C VAL A 60 -3.32 7.28 7.90
N GLN A 61 -4.23 6.36 8.19
CA GLN A 61 -4.32 5.70 9.48
C GLN A 61 -4.04 4.22 9.27
N HIS A 62 -3.22 3.65 10.15
CA HIS A 62 -2.89 2.24 10.10
C HIS A 62 -2.72 1.67 11.49
N GLN A 63 -2.97 0.38 11.66
CA GLN A 63 -2.72 -0.31 12.92
C GLN A 63 -2.45 -1.79 12.67
N LEU A 64 -1.38 -2.32 13.24
CA LEU A 64 -1.15 -3.77 13.22
C LEU A 64 -2.28 -4.48 13.97
N VAL A 65 -2.78 -5.54 13.34
CA VAL A 65 -3.79 -6.44 13.88
C VAL A 65 -3.18 -7.83 13.92
N GLY A 66 -3.41 -8.55 15.02
CA GLY A 66 -2.81 -9.85 15.27
C GLY A 66 -3.62 -10.65 16.27
N LYS A 67 -3.62 -11.98 16.11
CA LYS A 67 -4.06 -12.92 17.15
C LYS A 67 -2.84 -13.54 17.83
N GLY A 68 -2.80 -13.50 19.16
CA GLY A 68 -1.75 -14.19 19.93
C GLY A 68 -0.37 -13.51 19.92
N GLY A 69 -0.29 -12.22 19.61
CA GLY A 69 0.94 -11.43 19.72
C GLY A 69 1.81 -11.35 18.47
N GLU A 70 1.44 -12.07 17.40
CA GLU A 70 2.08 -11.94 16.09
C GLU A 70 1.16 -11.15 15.14
N PRO A 71 1.62 -10.06 14.52
CA PRO A 71 0.81 -9.29 13.58
C PRO A 71 0.57 -10.11 12.30
N ASP A 72 -0.68 -10.46 12.04
CA ASP A 72 -1.09 -11.20 10.83
C ASP A 72 -1.70 -10.29 9.76
N ALA A 73 -2.11 -9.08 10.15
CA ALA A 73 -2.68 -8.08 9.26
C ALA A 73 -2.36 -6.65 9.71
N LEU A 74 -2.67 -5.69 8.84
CA LEU A 74 -2.57 -4.26 9.09
C LEU A 74 -3.88 -3.61 8.63
N SER A 75 -4.62 -3.02 9.56
CA SER A 75 -5.73 -2.16 9.17
C SER A 75 -5.18 -0.90 8.50
N LEU A 76 -5.81 -0.48 7.42
CA LEU A 76 -5.34 0.64 6.61
C LEU A 76 -6.53 1.45 6.12
N SER A 77 -6.49 2.75 6.38
CA SER A 77 -7.44 3.68 5.80
C SER A 77 -6.74 4.97 5.40
N TRP A 78 -7.31 5.66 4.42
CA TRP A 78 -6.88 7.01 4.11
C TRP A 78 -8.04 7.90 3.72
N ASP A 79 -7.87 9.17 4.08
CA ASP A 79 -8.76 10.26 3.76
C ASP A 79 -7.98 11.25 2.89
N PRO A 80 -8.48 11.58 1.70
CA PRO A 80 -7.81 12.56 0.85
C PRO A 80 -8.00 13.96 1.44
N GLU A 81 -6.97 14.81 1.36
CA GLU A 81 -7.10 16.21 1.80
C GLU A 81 -7.97 17.03 0.85
N ASP A 82 -8.01 16.64 -0.43
CA ASP A 82 -8.88 17.19 -1.46
C ASP A 82 -9.85 16.12 -2.00
N LYS A 83 -10.92 16.53 -2.70
CA LYS A 83 -11.89 15.58 -3.28
C LYS A 83 -11.38 14.94 -4.59
N THR A 84 -10.08 14.98 -4.88
CA THR A 84 -9.56 14.42 -6.14
C THR A 84 -9.23 12.95 -6.02
N VAL A 85 -9.10 12.46 -4.79
CA VAL A 85 -8.68 11.08 -4.52
C VAL A 85 -9.77 10.26 -3.85
N PRO A 86 -9.78 8.95 -4.11
CA PRO A 86 -10.26 7.92 -3.19
C PRO A 86 -10.29 8.20 -1.68
N ARG A 87 -11.43 8.00 -0.99
CA ARG A 87 -11.37 7.50 0.40
C ARG A 87 -11.30 5.98 0.35
N PHE A 88 -10.46 5.39 1.20
CA PHE A 88 -10.33 3.95 1.33
C PHE A 88 -10.30 3.52 2.79
N ALA A 89 -10.87 2.34 3.04
CA ALA A 89 -10.66 1.61 4.28
C ALA A 89 -10.60 0.11 3.97
N GLY A 90 -9.62 -0.58 4.55
CA GLY A 90 -9.39 -1.99 4.28
C GLY A 90 -8.36 -2.63 5.20
N MET A 91 -7.98 -3.84 4.83
CA MET A 91 -6.99 -4.67 5.51
C MET A 91 -5.90 -5.07 4.52
N LEU A 92 -4.66 -4.94 4.96
CA LEU A 92 -3.51 -5.55 4.33
C LEU A 92 -3.18 -6.84 5.11
N GLU A 93 -3.18 -7.97 4.42
CA GLU A 93 -2.91 -9.28 4.98
C GLU A 93 -1.70 -9.93 4.30
N SER A 94 -1.16 -10.97 4.92
CA SER A 94 -0.13 -11.81 4.31
C SER A 94 -0.48 -13.29 4.27
N ALA A 95 -0.25 -13.90 3.11
CA ALA A 95 -0.30 -15.34 2.92
C ALA A 95 1.08 -15.91 2.60
N GLN A 96 1.31 -17.19 2.95
CA GLN A 96 2.53 -17.89 2.59
C GLN A 96 2.52 -18.19 1.08
N ALA A 97 3.62 -17.90 0.38
CA ALA A 97 3.79 -18.32 -1.02
C ALA A 97 4.66 -19.58 -1.11
N ASP A 98 5.92 -19.47 -0.67
CA ASP A 98 6.93 -20.53 -0.68
C ASP A 98 8.04 -20.16 0.33
N ALA A 99 9.10 -20.97 0.44
CA ALA A 99 10.21 -20.69 1.35
C ALA A 99 10.92 -19.38 0.97
N GLY A 100 10.75 -18.35 1.81
CA GLY A 100 11.35 -17.03 1.59
C GLY A 100 10.45 -15.99 0.93
N ASN A 101 9.24 -16.37 0.51
CA ASN A 101 8.31 -15.45 -0.14
C ASN A 101 6.91 -15.45 0.51
N SER A 102 6.23 -14.32 0.41
CA SER A 102 4.85 -14.12 0.85
C SER A 102 4.03 -13.42 -0.23
N ILE A 103 2.70 -13.45 -0.07
CA ILE A 103 1.76 -12.67 -0.86
C ILE A 103 1.17 -11.61 0.06
N LEU A 104 1.29 -10.35 -0.32
CA LEU A 104 0.51 -9.27 0.26
C LEU A 104 -0.85 -9.20 -0.43
N ILE A 105 -1.90 -9.07 0.36
CA ILE A 105 -3.28 -8.97 -0.08
C ILE A 105 -3.85 -7.70 0.53
N LEU A 106 -4.17 -6.70 -0.31
CA LEU A 106 -4.85 -5.49 0.11
C LEU A 106 -6.30 -5.59 -0.34
N GLU A 107 -7.21 -5.71 0.62
CA GLU A 107 -8.64 -5.82 0.38
C GLU A 107 -9.36 -4.73 1.17
N GLY A 108 -10.34 -4.09 0.55
CA GLY A 108 -11.08 -3.03 1.22
C GLY A 108 -12.14 -2.41 0.35
N ALA A 109 -12.73 -1.38 0.93
CA ALA A 109 -13.83 -0.67 0.33
C ALA A 109 -13.39 0.75 -0.01
N TYR A 110 -13.88 1.19 -1.15
CA TYR A 110 -13.59 2.47 -1.72
C TYR A 110 -14.83 3.33 -1.82
N GLU A 111 -14.66 4.60 -1.48
CA GLU A 111 -15.66 5.63 -1.73
C GLU A 111 -15.18 6.58 -2.84
N PRO A 112 -15.90 6.63 -3.98
CA PRO A 112 -15.54 7.57 -5.03
C PRO A 112 -15.68 9.01 -4.55
N PRO A 113 -14.82 9.91 -5.05
CA PRO A 113 -14.93 11.31 -4.70
C PRO A 113 -16.32 11.82 -5.07
N PHE A 114 -17.12 12.17 -4.06
CA PHE A 114 -18.41 12.82 -4.27
C PHE A 114 -18.14 14.18 -4.94
N ALA A 115 -18.54 14.30 -6.21
CA ALA A 115 -18.59 15.51 -7.02
C ALA A 115 -17.35 15.88 -7.88
N LEU A 116 -16.91 14.97 -8.77
CA LEU A 116 -16.56 15.43 -10.12
C LEU A 116 -17.88 15.75 -10.87
N VAL A 117 -18.50 16.87 -10.50
CA VAL A 117 -19.54 17.51 -11.31
C VAL A 117 -18.81 18.21 -12.45
N GLY A 118 -18.58 17.46 -13.51
CA GLY A 118 -17.92 17.90 -14.73
C GLY A 118 -17.72 16.68 -15.62
N ALA A 119 -18.68 16.45 -16.52
CA ALA A 119 -18.74 15.31 -17.44
C ALA A 119 -18.55 13.92 -16.78
N ALA A 120 -19.65 13.34 -16.28
CA ALA A 120 -19.82 11.92 -15.97
C ALA A 120 -18.52 11.13 -15.74
N PHE A 121 -17.95 11.25 -14.54
CA PHE A 121 -16.93 10.32 -14.13
C PHE A 121 -17.60 8.97 -13.92
N ASP A 122 -17.61 8.15 -14.97
CA ASP A 122 -18.24 6.84 -14.93
C ASP A 122 -17.65 6.04 -13.76
N ALA A 123 -18.50 5.36 -13.00
CA ALA A 123 -18.10 4.53 -11.86
C ALA A 123 -16.99 3.51 -12.23
N VAL A 124 -16.91 3.16 -13.52
CA VAL A 124 -15.85 2.33 -14.12
C VAL A 124 -14.48 3.03 -14.07
N VAL A 125 -14.38 4.31 -14.42
CA VAL A 125 -13.12 5.08 -14.40
C VAL A 125 -12.62 5.22 -12.97
N GLY A 126 -13.51 5.56 -12.03
CA GLY A 126 -13.18 5.62 -10.61
C GLY A 126 -12.67 4.30 -10.04
N LYS A 127 -13.32 3.18 -10.38
CA LYS A 127 -12.85 1.85 -9.97
C LYS A 127 -11.46 1.54 -10.53
N ARG A 128 -11.18 1.90 -11.79
CA ARG A 128 -9.87 1.67 -12.41
C ARG A 128 -8.76 2.51 -11.76
N ILE A 129 -9.03 3.79 -11.48
CA ILE A 129 -8.08 4.65 -10.76
C ILE A 129 -7.80 4.07 -9.38
N ALA A 130 -8.84 3.72 -8.63
CA ALA A 130 -8.67 3.14 -7.30
C ALA A 130 -7.84 1.84 -7.34
N SER A 131 -8.12 0.95 -8.29
CA SER A 131 -7.35 -0.28 -8.50
C SER A 131 -5.89 0.02 -8.84
N ALA A 132 -5.64 1.02 -9.72
CA ALA A 132 -4.30 1.46 -10.06
C ALA A 132 -3.56 2.08 -8.86
N THR A 133 -4.25 2.84 -8.01
CA THR A 133 -3.68 3.38 -6.76
C THR A 133 -3.26 2.26 -5.80
N LEU A 134 -4.14 1.28 -5.56
CA LEU A 134 -3.83 0.13 -4.69
C LEU A 134 -2.67 -0.70 -5.26
N ARG A 135 -2.65 -0.89 -6.58
CA ARG A 135 -1.57 -1.59 -7.28
C ARG A 135 -0.23 -0.87 -7.09
N SER A 136 -0.17 0.44 -7.36
CA SER A 136 1.04 1.23 -7.18
C SER A 136 1.50 1.28 -5.72
N LEU A 137 0.57 1.35 -4.76
CA LEU A 137 0.90 1.25 -3.34
C LEU A 137 1.54 -0.10 -3.00
N LEU A 138 0.96 -1.21 -3.46
CA LEU A 138 1.52 -2.55 -3.23
C LEU A 138 2.90 -2.73 -3.90
N GLU A 139 3.13 -2.11 -5.05
CA GLU A 139 4.44 -2.10 -5.71
C GLU A 139 5.48 -1.34 -4.90
N ASP A 140 5.15 -0.13 -4.44
CA ASP A 140 6.01 0.68 -3.56
C ASP A 140 6.33 -0.05 -2.25
N MET A 141 5.31 -0.70 -1.65
CA MET A 141 5.49 -1.50 -0.43
C MET A 141 6.36 -2.72 -0.68
N ARG A 142 6.17 -3.46 -1.78
CA ARG A 142 7.03 -4.61 -2.13
C ARG A 142 8.47 -4.17 -2.23
N GLU A 143 8.75 -3.12 -3.00
CA GLU A 143 10.12 -2.62 -3.20
C GLU A 143 10.77 -2.22 -1.88
N PHE A 144 10.03 -1.51 -1.02
CA PHE A 144 10.51 -1.15 0.30
C PHE A 144 10.78 -2.38 1.19
N ILE A 145 9.81 -3.29 1.30
CA ILE A 145 9.90 -4.47 2.18
C ILE A 145 11.06 -5.36 1.77
N GLU A 146 11.21 -5.65 0.47
CA GLU A 146 12.32 -6.47 -0.01
C GLU A 146 13.67 -5.83 0.33
N LYS A 147 13.80 -4.51 0.15
CA LYS A 147 15.03 -3.78 0.47
C LYS A 147 15.32 -3.75 1.98
N ASP A 148 14.33 -3.44 2.80
CA ASP A 148 14.48 -3.35 4.26
C ASP A 148 14.81 -4.73 4.85
N PHE A 149 14.17 -5.80 4.35
CA PHE A 149 14.47 -7.17 4.75
C PHE A 149 15.90 -7.61 4.38
N GLN A 150 16.35 -7.35 3.16
CA GLN A 150 17.73 -7.66 2.76
C GLN A 150 18.76 -6.89 3.58
N THR A 151 18.46 -5.64 3.94
CA THR A 151 19.32 -4.82 4.80
C THR A 151 19.41 -5.43 6.20
N ALA A 152 18.28 -5.84 6.79
CA ALA A 152 18.25 -6.49 8.10
C ALA A 152 19.03 -7.81 8.12
N LEU A 153 18.92 -8.62 7.06
CA LEU A 153 19.72 -9.84 6.93
C LEU A 153 21.22 -9.53 6.89
N ALA A 154 21.64 -8.57 6.07
CA ALA A 154 23.06 -8.20 5.95
C ALA A 154 23.65 -7.72 7.29
N THR A 155 22.89 -6.94 8.07
CA THR A 155 23.32 -6.48 9.41
C THR A 155 23.47 -7.66 10.38
N ASN A 156 22.49 -8.57 10.44
CA ASN A 156 22.56 -9.73 11.33
C ASN A 156 23.71 -10.70 10.98
N LEU A 157 24.05 -10.84 9.69
CA LEU A 157 25.21 -11.62 9.26
C LEU A 157 26.55 -10.93 9.61
N ALA A 158 26.61 -9.59 9.57
CA ALA A 158 27.81 -8.84 9.92
C ALA A 158 28.12 -8.86 11.42
N ASP A 159 27.09 -8.95 12.26
CA ASP A 159 27.20 -9.03 13.73
C ASP A 159 27.41 -10.46 14.26
N SER A 160 27.46 -11.46 13.38
CA SER A 160 27.78 -12.83 13.78
C SER A 160 29.29 -12.95 14.07
N PRO A 161 29.71 -13.42 15.26
CA PRO A 161 31.12 -13.59 15.57
C PRO A 161 31.77 -14.54 14.57
N LYS A 162 32.96 -14.15 14.07
CA LYS A 162 33.81 -15.06 13.32
C LYS A 162 34.42 -16.05 14.32
N ASP A 163 33.89 -17.27 14.34
CA ASP A 163 34.52 -18.41 15.00
C ASP A 163 35.90 -18.73 14.39
#